data_AF-A0A2V6TZH5-F1
#
_entry.id   AF-A0A2V6TZH5-F1
#
_cell.length_a   1.000
_cell.length_b   1.000
_cell.length_c   1.000
_cell.angle_alpha   90.00
_cell.angle_beta   90.00
_cell.angle_gamma   90.00
#
_symmetry.space_group_name_H-M   'P 1'
#
loop_
_entity.id
_entity.type
_entity.pdbx_description
1 polymer ?
#
loop_
_entity_poly.entity_id
_entity_poly.type
_entity_poly.pdbx_seq_one_letter_code
_entity_poly.pdbx_strand_id
1 'polypeptide(L)'
;NVDLATRNLAARGQASPSAPLEMYVPMLRTCTVIFGGGALVLAWAAWRRRPALGAWAAVAVALAFLPTAGDGMALFARSRSTRTVTQALVLRLEPGDQVLHEGPLENSGSMLLALDRPVTVVNGLQSNLAFGATFPEARDRFWDGARLAQEWPKPGRRFLVTGVVPERSVVRTLPAGSVRLIAEGGGRWLYGNVEK
;
A
#
# COMPACT_ATOMS: atom_id res chain seq x y z
N ASN A 1 -12.71 -17.45 2.00
CA ASN A 1 -11.36 -17.71 2.55
C ASN A 1 -10.46 -16.55 2.21
N VAL A 2 -10.28 -15.62 3.15
CA VAL A 2 -9.34 -14.50 2.98
C VAL A 2 -7.95 -15.04 3.29
N ASP A 3 -6.97 -14.74 2.43
CA ASP A 3 -5.58 -15.19 2.54
C ASP A 3 -4.97 -14.87 3.93
N LEU A 4 -4.11 -15.76 4.44
CA LEU A 4 -3.41 -15.60 5.73
C LEU A 4 -2.62 -14.30 5.78
N ALA A 5 -2.05 -13.86 4.66
CA ALA A 5 -1.37 -12.58 4.57
C ALA A 5 -2.33 -11.39 4.82
N THR A 6 -3.55 -11.47 4.32
CA THR A 6 -4.58 -10.42 4.50
C THR A 6 -5.06 -10.37 5.95
N ARG A 7 -5.26 -11.53 6.60
CA ARG A 7 -5.60 -11.58 8.03
C ARG A 7 -4.47 -11.04 8.91
N ASN A 8 -3.22 -11.37 8.58
CA ASN A 8 -2.07 -10.87 9.31
C ASN A 8 -1.91 -9.35 9.14
N LEU A 9 -2.14 -8.79 7.95
CA LEU A 9 -2.12 -7.34 7.72
C LEU A 9 -3.21 -6.62 8.53
N ALA A 10 -4.45 -7.12 8.49
CA ALA A 10 -5.58 -6.52 9.22
C ALA A 10 -5.42 -6.58 10.75
N ALA A 11 -4.87 -7.68 11.28
CA ALA A 11 -4.55 -7.82 12.71
C ALA A 11 -3.42 -6.88 13.15
N ARG A 12 -2.54 -6.47 12.23
CA ARG A 12 -1.38 -5.59 12.49
C ARG A 12 -1.69 -4.11 12.31
N GLY A 13 -2.95 -3.74 12.08
CA GLY A 13 -3.37 -2.34 11.89
C GLY A 13 -2.89 -1.67 10.62
N GLN A 14 -2.03 -2.35 9.85
CA GLN A 14 -1.72 -2.02 8.48
C GLN A 14 -3.03 -2.00 7.70
N ALA A 15 -3.25 -0.96 6.91
CA ALA A 15 -4.24 -1.09 5.87
C ALA A 15 -3.79 -2.29 5.02
N SER A 16 -4.52 -3.41 5.08
CA SER A 16 -4.72 -4.13 3.82
C SER A 16 -5.11 -3.05 2.83
N PRO A 17 -4.60 -3.04 1.59
CA PRO A 17 -5.22 -2.27 0.54
C PRO A 17 -6.59 -2.91 0.24
N SER A 18 -7.45 -3.10 1.24
CA SER A 18 -8.83 -2.72 1.13
C SER A 18 -8.85 -1.23 0.80
N ALA A 19 -8.50 -0.90 -0.45
CA ALA A 19 -9.40 0.01 -1.13
C ALA A 19 -10.80 -0.55 -0.83
N PRO A 20 -11.71 0.25 -0.24
CA PRO A 20 -13.01 -0.26 0.14
C PRO A 20 -13.56 -1.04 -1.05
N LEU A 21 -14.16 -2.22 -0.84
CA LEU A 21 -14.68 -3.05 -1.94
C LEU A 21 -15.48 -2.22 -2.95
N GLU A 22 -16.11 -1.15 -2.45
CA GLU A 22 -16.70 -0.03 -3.18
C GLU A 22 -15.88 0.48 -4.38
N MET A 23 -14.57 0.66 -4.24
CA MET A 23 -13.68 1.10 -5.31
C MET A 23 -13.57 0.07 -6.45
N TYR A 24 -13.78 -1.22 -6.15
CA TYR A 24 -13.78 -2.30 -7.13
C TYR A 24 -15.19 -2.66 -7.64
N VAL A 25 -16.27 -2.15 -7.01
CA VAL A 25 -17.66 -2.47 -7.40
C VAL A 25 -17.94 -2.21 -8.88
N PRO A 26 -17.54 -1.08 -9.49
CA PRO A 26 -17.78 -0.84 -10.92
C PRO A 26 -17.12 -1.91 -11.80
N MET A 27 -15.88 -2.29 -11.45
CA MET A 27 -15.12 -3.31 -12.16
C MET A 27 -15.77 -4.70 -12.03
N LEU A 28 -16.22 -5.05 -10.82
CA LEU A 28 -16.91 -6.32 -10.56
C LEU A 28 -18.24 -6.41 -11.34
N ARG A 29 -18.98 -5.31 -11.46
CA ARG A 29 -20.19 -5.24 -12.30
C ARG A 29 -19.87 -5.51 -13.76
N THR A 30 -18.84 -4.85 -14.31
CA THR A 30 -18.40 -5.07 -15.70
C THR A 30 -17.98 -6.52 -15.93
N CYS A 31 -17.20 -7.11 -15.03
CA CYS A 31 -16.84 -8.54 -15.09
C CYS A 31 -18.08 -9.44 -15.07
N THR A 32 -19.05 -9.14 -14.21
CA THR A 32 -20.29 -9.92 -14.09
C THR A 32 -21.08 -9.90 -15.40
N VAL A 33 -21.16 -8.75 -16.06
CA VAL A 33 -21.84 -8.62 -17.36
C VAL A 33 -21.08 -9.39 -18.45
N ILE A 34 -19.76 -9.23 -18.54
CA ILE A 34 -18.92 -9.87 -19.56
C ILE A 34 -18.97 -11.39 -19.43
N PHE A 35 -18.66 -11.93 -18.24
CA PHE A 35 -18.62 -13.37 -18.01
C PHE A 35 -20.03 -13.98 -17.96
N GLY A 36 -21.01 -13.28 -17.38
CA GLY A 36 -22.40 -13.73 -17.35
C GLY A 36 -23.00 -13.84 -18.75
N GLY A 37 -22.86 -12.79 -19.56
CA GLY A 37 -23.30 -12.79 -20.96
C GLY A 37 -22.57 -13.86 -21.78
N GLY A 38 -21.25 -13.97 -21.61
CA GLY A 38 -20.43 -15.00 -22.24
C GLY A 38 -20.89 -16.42 -21.91
N ALA A 39 -21.13 -16.70 -20.63
CA ALA A 39 -21.59 -18.02 -20.17
C ALA A 39 -22.95 -18.38 -20.76
N LEU A 40 -23.89 -17.42 -20.86
CA LEU A 40 -25.20 -17.64 -21.48
C LEU A 40 -25.07 -17.97 -22.97
N VAL A 41 -24.23 -17.24 -23.71
CA VAL A 41 -23.98 -17.50 -25.14
C VAL A 41 -23.31 -18.85 -25.34
N LEU A 42 -22.35 -19.21 -24.49
CA LEU A 42 -21.69 -20.52 -24.51
C LEU A 42 -22.68 -21.66 -24.22
N ALA A 43 -23.51 -21.53 -23.20
CA ALA A 43 -24.53 -22.51 -22.86
C ALA A 43 -25.55 -22.69 -24.00
N TRP A 44 -25.97 -21.58 -24.62
CA TRP A 44 -26.86 -21.62 -25.78
C TRP A 44 -26.21 -22.25 -27.02
N ALA A 45 -24.94 -21.93 -27.29
CA ALA A 45 -24.18 -22.51 -28.39
C ALA A 45 -23.97 -24.03 -28.21
N ALA A 46 -23.71 -24.47 -26.97
CA ALA A 46 -23.61 -25.88 -26.62
C ALA A 46 -24.95 -26.60 -26.83
N TRP A 47 -26.06 -26.01 -26.37
CA TRP A 47 -27.41 -26.56 -26.56
C TRP A 47 -27.78 -26.68 -28.04
N ARG A 48 -27.42 -25.69 -28.87
CA ARG A 48 -27.63 -25.70 -30.32
C ARG A 48 -26.58 -26.50 -31.10
N ARG A 49 -25.60 -27.12 -30.41
CA ARG A 49 -24.45 -27.84 -30.99
C ARG A 49 -23.70 -27.04 -32.05
N ARG A 50 -23.45 -25.74 -31.78
CA ARG A 50 -22.70 -24.82 -32.65
C ARG A 50 -21.35 -24.45 -32.03
N PRO A 51 -20.33 -25.32 -32.10
CA PRO A 51 -19.04 -25.11 -31.43
C PRO A 51 -18.31 -23.87 -31.93
N ALA A 52 -18.45 -23.51 -33.21
CA ALA A 52 -17.86 -22.30 -33.77
C ALA A 52 -18.37 -21.02 -33.09
N LEU A 53 -19.68 -20.94 -32.79
CA LEU A 53 -20.24 -19.80 -32.05
C LEU A 53 -19.73 -19.75 -30.61
N GLY A 54 -19.54 -20.91 -29.98
CA GLY A 54 -18.93 -20.99 -28.65
C GLY A 54 -17.48 -20.50 -28.65
N ALA A 55 -16.69 -20.89 -29.63
CA ALA A 55 -15.31 -20.42 -29.78
C ALA A 55 -15.24 -18.89 -29.97
N TRP A 56 -16.07 -18.33 -30.85
CA TRP A 56 -16.16 -16.88 -31.04
C TRP A 56 -16.64 -16.13 -29.80
N ALA A 57 -17.59 -16.69 -29.06
CA ALA A 57 -18.05 -16.12 -27.79
C ALA A 57 -16.93 -16.08 -26.75
N ALA A 58 -16.14 -17.15 -26.63
CA ALA A 58 -14.99 -17.19 -25.72
C ALA A 58 -13.92 -16.14 -26.10
N VAL A 59 -13.61 -15.99 -27.38
CA VAL A 59 -12.69 -14.93 -27.86
C VAL A 59 -13.24 -13.54 -27.56
N ALA A 60 -14.53 -13.30 -27.82
CA ALA A 60 -15.16 -12.02 -27.54
C ALA A 60 -15.13 -11.66 -26.04
N VAL A 61 -15.41 -12.62 -25.16
CA VAL A 61 -15.30 -12.47 -23.69
C VAL A 61 -13.88 -12.14 -23.27
N ALA A 62 -12.89 -12.87 -23.81
CA ALA A 62 -11.48 -12.62 -23.50
C ALA A 62 -11.06 -11.20 -23.92
N LEU A 63 -11.41 -10.76 -25.13
CA LEU A 63 -11.12 -9.42 -25.62
C LEU A 63 -11.84 -8.33 -24.81
N ALA A 64 -13.10 -8.54 -24.46
CA ALA A 64 -13.88 -7.60 -23.66
C ALA A 64 -13.35 -7.47 -22.21
N PHE A 65 -12.74 -8.51 -21.66
CA PHE A 65 -12.17 -8.50 -20.31
C PHE A 65 -10.84 -7.72 -20.21
N LEU A 66 -10.05 -7.67 -21.28
CA LEU A 66 -8.71 -7.07 -21.25
C LEU A 66 -8.66 -5.63 -20.72
N PRO A 67 -9.53 -4.69 -21.16
CA PRO A 67 -9.54 -3.33 -20.62
C PRO A 67 -9.85 -3.31 -19.12
N THR A 68 -10.83 -4.11 -18.68
CA THR A 68 -11.23 -4.20 -17.27
C THR A 68 -10.10 -4.75 -16.40
N ALA A 69 -9.34 -5.72 -16.89
CA ALA A 69 -8.14 -6.21 -16.23
C ALA A 69 -7.06 -5.13 -16.12
N GLY A 70 -6.84 -4.36 -17.20
CA GLY A 70 -5.92 -3.22 -17.23
C GLY A 70 -6.28 -2.14 -16.20
N ASP A 71 -7.55 -1.75 -16.16
CA ASP A 71 -8.07 -0.76 -15.20
C ASP A 71 -7.94 -1.24 -13.76
N GLY A 72 -8.23 -2.52 -13.50
CA GLY A 72 -8.06 -3.13 -12.19
C GLY A 72 -6.61 -3.13 -11.73
N MET A 73 -5.69 -3.49 -12.63
CA MET A 73 -4.25 -3.45 -12.35
C MET A 73 -3.77 -2.01 -12.12
N ALA A 74 -4.25 -1.05 -12.90
CA ALA A 74 -3.90 0.36 -12.73
C ALA A 74 -4.43 0.92 -11.40
N LEU A 75 -5.64 0.54 -11.00
CA LEU A 75 -6.24 0.91 -9.72
C LEU A 75 -5.43 0.33 -8.55
N PHE A 76 -5.07 -0.95 -8.64
CA PHE A 76 -4.20 -1.61 -7.67
C PHE A 76 -2.81 -0.95 -7.59
N ALA A 77 -2.20 -0.64 -8.73
CA ALA A 77 -0.91 0.05 -8.77
C ALA A 77 -0.99 1.44 -8.12
N ARG A 78 -2.08 2.19 -8.36
CA ARG A 78 -2.32 3.49 -7.71
C ARG A 78 -2.49 3.36 -6.20
N SER A 79 -3.26 2.38 -5.73
CA SER A 79 -3.49 2.17 -4.30
C SER A 79 -2.23 1.69 -3.55
N ARG A 80 -1.28 1.07 -4.27
CA ARG A 80 0.01 0.64 -3.72
C ARG A 80 1.14 1.64 -3.91
N SER A 81 0.94 2.70 -4.69
CA SER A 81 1.99 3.65 -5.05
C SER A 81 2.53 4.43 -3.85
N THR A 82 3.85 4.54 -3.74
CA THR A 82 4.50 5.49 -2.80
C THR A 82 4.74 6.85 -3.42
N ARG A 83 4.46 7.03 -4.73
CA ARG A 83 4.97 8.15 -5.54
C ARG A 83 4.65 9.51 -4.93
N THR A 84 3.40 9.77 -4.54
CA THR A 84 2.96 11.05 -3.97
C THR A 84 3.74 11.40 -2.71
N VAL A 85 3.83 10.46 -1.77
CA VAL A 85 4.54 10.64 -0.51
C VAL A 85 6.05 10.75 -0.73
N THR A 86 6.63 9.91 -1.58
CA THR A 86 8.06 9.94 -1.91
C THR A 86 8.46 11.26 -2.55
N GLN A 87 7.69 11.78 -3.51
CA GLN A 87 7.96 13.08 -4.14
C GLN A 87 7.87 14.23 -3.13
N ALA A 88 6.82 14.24 -2.30
CA ALA A 88 6.65 15.26 -1.26
C ALA A 88 7.79 15.24 -0.22
N LEU A 89 8.30 14.05 0.09
CA LEU A 89 9.45 13.84 0.96
C LEU A 89 10.74 14.36 0.30
N VAL A 90 11.10 13.86 -0.89
CA VAL A 90 12.34 14.24 -1.59
C VAL A 90 12.46 15.75 -1.80
N LEU A 91 11.35 16.43 -2.14
CA LEU A 91 11.32 17.88 -2.30
C LEU A 91 11.64 18.68 -1.02
N ARG A 92 11.55 18.04 0.15
CA ARG A 92 11.77 18.67 1.46
C ARG A 92 13.05 18.20 2.14
N LEU A 93 13.70 17.15 1.64
CA LEU A 93 14.84 16.58 2.34
C LEU A 93 16.06 17.49 2.24
N GLU A 94 16.60 17.85 3.39
CA GLU A 94 17.89 18.50 3.55
C GLU A 94 18.93 17.52 4.11
N PRO A 95 20.24 17.81 3.97
CA PRO A 95 21.29 17.06 4.64
C PRO A 95 21.08 17.05 6.16
N GLY A 96 21.09 15.88 6.78
CA GLY A 96 20.86 15.70 8.22
C GLY A 96 19.41 15.36 8.61
N ASP A 97 18.45 15.47 7.68
CA ASP A 97 17.07 15.07 7.94
C ASP A 97 16.95 13.56 8.10
N GLN A 98 16.21 13.14 9.14
CA GLN A 98 15.97 11.73 9.44
C GLN A 98 14.67 11.25 8.79
N VAL A 99 14.73 10.13 8.07
CA VAL A 99 13.56 9.49 7.46
C VAL A 99 13.22 8.23 8.22
N LEU A 100 11.95 8.13 8.61
CA LEU A 100 11.39 7.03 9.35
C LEU A 100 10.25 6.39 8.56
N HIS A 101 10.10 5.08 8.69
CA HIS A 101 9.03 4.32 8.07
C HIS A 101 8.35 3.40 9.07
N GLU A 102 7.03 3.47 9.16
CA GLU A 102 6.25 2.63 10.07
C GLU A 102 5.88 1.29 9.44
N GLY A 103 6.23 0.21 10.14
CA GLY A 103 5.84 -1.15 9.81
C GLY A 103 6.76 -1.82 8.77
N PRO A 104 6.22 -2.65 7.88
CA PRO A 104 7.00 -3.40 6.89
C PRO A 104 7.52 -2.48 5.80
N LEU A 105 8.81 -2.18 5.87
CA LEU A 105 9.53 -1.34 4.93
C LEU A 105 9.51 -1.89 3.50
N GLU A 106 9.44 -3.22 3.33
CA GLU A 106 9.35 -3.90 2.03
C GLU A 106 8.13 -3.47 1.21
N ASN A 107 7.06 -3.02 1.87
CA ASN A 107 5.89 -2.47 1.21
C ASN A 107 6.16 -1.10 0.56
N SER A 108 7.30 -0.48 0.82
CA SER A 108 7.67 0.85 0.33
C SER A 108 9.02 0.85 -0.39
N GLY A 109 9.41 -0.26 -1.01
CA GLY A 109 10.71 -0.39 -1.69
C GLY A 109 11.01 0.68 -2.75
N SER A 110 10.00 1.14 -3.51
CA SER A 110 10.17 2.23 -4.48
C SER A 110 10.58 3.56 -3.84
N MET A 111 10.20 3.80 -2.58
CA MET A 111 10.65 4.96 -1.83
C MET A 111 12.14 4.84 -1.48
N LEU A 112 12.59 3.65 -1.06
CA LEU A 112 14.00 3.42 -0.71
C LEU A 112 14.92 3.69 -1.90
N LEU A 113 14.52 3.31 -3.11
CA LEU A 113 15.29 3.55 -4.33
C LEU A 113 15.43 5.03 -4.69
N ALA A 114 14.52 5.88 -4.21
CA ALA A 114 14.55 7.32 -4.46
C ALA A 114 15.30 8.11 -3.38
N LEU A 115 15.71 7.45 -2.29
CA LEU A 115 16.39 8.07 -1.16
C LEU A 115 17.88 7.72 -1.20
N ASP A 116 18.71 8.72 -0.93
CA ASP A 116 20.17 8.62 -0.86
C ASP A 116 20.69 8.33 0.56
N ARG A 117 19.78 7.99 1.48
CA ARG A 117 20.04 7.95 2.92
C ARG A 117 19.36 6.77 3.59
N PRO A 118 19.88 6.32 4.76
CA PRO A 118 19.25 5.25 5.50
C PRO A 118 17.87 5.66 6.03
N VAL A 119 16.97 4.68 6.07
CA VAL A 119 15.63 4.83 6.66
C VAL A 119 15.56 4.04 7.97
N THR A 120 15.09 4.69 9.02
CA THR A 120 14.79 4.06 10.31
C THR A 120 13.42 3.40 10.24
N VAL A 121 13.31 2.14 10.64
CA VAL A 121 12.05 1.39 10.66
C VAL A 121 11.44 1.44 12.06
N VAL A 122 10.22 1.96 12.17
CA VAL A 122 9.47 2.04 13.42
C VAL A 122 8.44 0.92 13.46
N ASN A 123 8.36 0.18 14.58
CA ASN A 123 7.45 -0.95 14.75
C ASN A 123 7.59 -2.01 13.63
N GLY A 124 8.81 -2.18 13.11
CA GLY A 124 9.12 -3.02 11.95
C GLY A 124 9.33 -4.51 12.23
N LEU A 125 9.27 -4.96 13.48
CA LEU A 125 9.60 -6.34 13.87
C LEU A 125 8.59 -7.40 13.38
N GLN A 126 7.54 -6.98 12.68
CA GLN A 126 6.53 -7.84 12.07
C GLN A 126 6.72 -7.98 10.54
N SER A 127 7.79 -7.38 10.00
CA SER A 127 8.22 -7.35 8.59
C SER A 127 9.02 -8.59 8.20
N ASN A 128 9.18 -8.82 6.90
CA ASN A 128 10.24 -9.70 6.37
C ASN A 128 11.64 -9.32 6.87
N LEU A 129 11.84 -8.07 7.30
CA LEU A 129 13.09 -7.58 7.88
C LEU A 129 13.23 -7.88 9.39
N ALA A 130 12.26 -8.56 10.01
CA ALA A 130 12.30 -8.89 11.44
C ALA A 130 13.56 -9.68 11.82
N PHE A 131 13.98 -10.61 10.95
CA PHE A 131 15.24 -11.33 11.13
C PHE A 131 16.45 -10.38 11.05
N GLY A 132 16.44 -9.46 10.09
CA GLY A 132 17.48 -8.42 9.97
C GLY A 132 17.56 -7.52 11.20
N ALA A 133 16.48 -7.36 11.95
CA ALA A 133 16.46 -6.55 13.16
C ALA A 133 17.14 -7.21 14.38
N THR A 134 17.44 -8.52 14.33
CA THR A 134 18.10 -9.21 15.46
C THR A 134 19.60 -8.94 15.53
N PHE A 135 20.20 -8.44 14.45
CA PHE A 135 21.62 -8.13 14.39
C PHE A 135 21.95 -6.88 15.22
N PRO A 136 23.08 -6.88 15.97
CA PRO A 136 23.49 -5.73 16.78
C PRO A 136 23.54 -4.41 16.00
N GLU A 137 23.99 -4.45 14.75
CA GLU A 137 24.16 -3.31 13.84
C GLU A 137 22.82 -2.71 13.38
N ALA A 138 21.72 -3.48 13.51
CA ALA A 138 20.38 -3.05 13.13
C ALA A 138 19.64 -2.33 14.27
N ARG A 139 20.12 -2.40 15.52
CA ARG A 139 19.44 -1.83 16.70
C ARG A 139 19.24 -0.32 16.61
N ASP A 140 20.11 0.40 15.92
CA ASP A 140 19.94 1.84 15.71
C ASP A 140 18.98 2.20 14.58
N ARG A 141 18.66 1.23 13.72
CA ARG A 141 17.74 1.37 12.59
C ARG A 141 16.33 0.88 12.88
N PHE A 142 16.13 -0.01 13.84
CA PHE A 142 14.81 -0.49 14.24
C PHE A 142 14.38 0.14 15.56
N TRP A 143 13.36 0.99 15.50
CA TRP A 143 12.78 1.66 16.65
C TRP A 143 11.43 1.05 16.98
N ASP A 144 11.05 1.11 18.25
CA ASP A 144 9.67 0.93 18.68
C ASP A 144 8.97 2.29 18.79
N GLY A 145 7.67 2.27 19.04
CA GLY A 145 6.89 3.50 19.23
C GLY A 145 7.35 4.32 20.44
N ALA A 146 7.89 3.69 21.48
CA ALA A 146 8.38 4.39 22.67
C ALA A 146 9.65 5.20 22.35
N ARG A 147 10.63 4.60 21.67
CA ARG A 147 11.83 5.29 21.19
C ARG A 147 11.46 6.39 20.21
N LEU A 148 10.51 6.15 19.30
CA LEU A 148 10.02 7.20 18.41
C LEU A 148 9.48 8.39 19.20
N ALA A 149 8.61 8.17 20.19
CA ALA A 149 8.03 9.24 21.00
C ALA A 149 9.08 10.05 21.78
N GLN A 150 10.18 9.42 22.18
CA GLN A 150 11.31 10.08 22.86
C GLN A 150 12.19 10.89 21.90
N GLU A 151 12.42 10.38 20.68
CA GLU A 151 13.28 11.01 19.67
C GLU A 151 12.56 12.11 18.89
N TRP A 152 11.26 11.95 18.64
CA TRP A 152 10.44 12.87 17.84
C TRP A 152 10.54 14.35 18.25
N PRO A 153 10.41 14.71 19.55
CA PRO A 153 10.47 16.10 19.99
C PRO A 153 11.89 16.67 20.08
N LYS A 154 12.94 15.86 19.93
CA LYS A 154 14.32 16.35 20.01
C LYS A 154 14.63 17.29 18.84
N PRO A 155 15.62 18.19 18.97
CA PRO A 155 16.11 18.97 17.84
C PRO A 155 16.44 18.08 16.63
N GLY A 156 16.15 18.59 15.43
CA GLY A 156 16.34 17.89 14.16
C GLY A 156 15.04 17.58 13.42
N ARG A 157 15.10 17.60 12.09
CA ARG A 157 13.95 17.37 11.21
C ARG A 157 13.75 15.88 10.99
N ARG A 158 12.54 15.40 11.26
CA ARG A 158 12.15 14.00 11.14
C ARG A 158 10.90 13.89 10.30
N PHE A 159 10.94 12.97 9.35
CA PHE A 159 9.82 12.63 8.49
C PHE A 159 9.41 11.18 8.72
N LEU A 160 8.13 10.95 8.96
CA LEU A 160 7.57 9.61 9.14
C LEU A 160 6.65 9.28 7.98
N VAL A 161 6.96 8.20 7.27
CA VAL A 161 6.10 7.61 6.25
C VAL A 161 5.39 6.40 6.85
N THR A 162 4.06 6.37 6.74
CA THR A 162 3.27 5.24 7.23
C THR A 162 2.24 4.79 6.20
N GLY A 163 2.06 3.47 6.08
CA GLY A 163 0.91 2.84 5.42
C GLY A 163 -0.11 2.27 6.40
N VAL A 164 0.06 2.54 7.69
CA VAL A 164 -0.89 2.22 8.76
C VAL A 164 -1.91 3.35 8.80
N VAL A 165 -3.20 3.00 8.88
CA VAL A 165 -4.25 4.02 8.97
C VAL A 165 -4.03 4.91 10.21
N PRO A 166 -4.34 6.21 10.15
CA PRO A 166 -4.04 7.16 11.24
C PRO A 166 -4.55 6.71 12.61
N GLU A 167 -5.68 6.00 12.66
CA GLU A 167 -6.31 5.51 13.88
C GLU A 167 -5.48 4.42 14.59
N ARG A 168 -4.58 3.76 13.86
CA ARG A 168 -3.73 2.67 14.36
C ARG A 168 -2.24 2.96 14.26
N SER A 169 -1.86 4.09 13.67
CA SER A 169 -0.48 4.50 13.50
C SER A 169 0.16 4.92 14.83
N VAL A 170 1.46 4.68 14.94
CA VAL A 170 2.35 5.22 15.99
C VAL A 170 2.26 6.73 16.13
N VAL A 171 1.79 7.45 15.10
CA VAL A 171 1.54 8.90 15.17
C VAL A 171 0.64 9.28 16.36
N ARG A 172 -0.29 8.42 16.75
CA ARG A 172 -1.19 8.66 17.90
C ARG A 172 -0.49 8.67 19.25
N THR A 173 0.70 8.07 19.34
CA THR A 173 1.49 8.05 20.57
C THR A 173 2.44 9.25 20.66
N LEU A 174 2.51 10.08 19.63
CA LEU A 174 3.35 11.27 19.60
C LEU A 174 2.63 12.46 20.25
N PRO A 175 3.38 13.43 20.82
CA PRO A 175 2.79 14.60 21.46
C PRO A 175 1.86 15.37 20.50
N ALA A 176 0.66 15.72 20.96
CA ALA A 176 -0.29 16.50 20.18
C ALA A 176 0.34 17.84 19.74
N GLY A 177 0.15 18.21 18.47
CA GLY A 177 0.74 19.43 17.90
C GLY A 177 2.19 19.28 17.43
N SER A 178 2.89 18.19 17.79
CA SER A 178 4.26 17.91 17.28
C SER A 178 4.29 17.17 15.95
N VAL A 179 3.12 16.77 15.44
CA VAL A 179 2.99 15.99 14.21
C VAL A 179 2.15 16.78 13.21
N ARG A 180 2.71 16.99 12.03
CA ARG A 180 2.02 17.64 10.91
C ARG A 180 1.92 16.71 9.72
N LEU A 181 0.71 16.56 9.17
CA LEU A 181 0.51 15.89 7.90
C LEU A 181 1.02 16.78 6.75
N ILE A 182 1.96 16.25 5.96
CA ILE A 182 2.58 16.94 4.82
C ILE A 182 1.95 16.51 3.51
N ALA A 183 1.71 15.21 3.34
CA ALA A 183 1.14 14.63 2.13
C ALA A 183 0.43 13.32 2.43
N GLU A 184 -0.57 13.01 1.63
CA GLU A 184 -1.29 11.75 1.62
C GLU A 184 -1.48 11.27 0.18
N GLY A 185 -1.32 9.97 -0.05
CA GLY A 185 -1.60 9.37 -1.35
C GLY A 185 -1.20 7.90 -1.41
N GLY A 186 -1.92 7.12 -2.22
CA GLY A 186 -1.64 5.69 -2.39
C GLY A 186 -1.70 4.91 -1.08
N GLY A 187 -2.68 5.23 -0.22
CA GLY A 187 -2.87 4.60 1.09
C GLY A 187 -1.73 4.83 2.08
N ARG A 188 -0.98 5.93 1.92
CA ARG A 188 0.13 6.29 2.79
C ARG A 188 0.06 7.76 3.20
N TRP A 189 0.62 8.03 4.36
CA TRP A 189 0.70 9.35 4.96
C TRP A 189 2.17 9.71 5.21
N LEU A 190 2.49 10.97 4.96
CA LEU A 190 3.77 11.59 5.29
C LEU A 190 3.55 12.60 6.41
N TYR A 191 4.19 12.36 7.54
CA TYR A 191 4.20 13.26 8.68
C TYR A 191 5.58 13.89 8.87
N GLY A 192 5.62 15.09 9.44
CA GLY A 192 6.86 15.74 9.86
C GLY A 192 6.72 16.40 11.24
N ASN A 193 7.87 16.61 11.89
CA ASN A 193 7.97 17.30 13.19
C ASN A 193 8.37 18.78 13.06
N VAL A 194 8.52 19.30 11.84
CA VAL A 194 8.94 20.68 11.56
C VAL A 194 7.78 21.56 11.10
N GLU A 195 7.82 22.82 11.54
CA GLU A 195 7.05 23.88 10.90
C GLU A 195 7.72 24.34 9.60
N LYS A 196 6.94 25.03 8.78
CA LYS A 196 7.25 25.39 7.39
C LYS A 196 8.61 26.05 7.21
#